data_AF-A0A285U6V1-F1
#
_entry.id   AF-A0A285U6V1-F1
#
_cell.length_a   1.000
_cell.length_b   1.000
_cell.length_c   1.000
_cell.angle_alpha   90.00
_cell.angle_beta   90.00
_cell.angle_gamma   90.00
#
_symmetry.space_group_name_H-M   'P 1'
#
loop_
_entity.id
_entity.type
_entity.pdbx_description
1 polymer ?
#
loop_
_entity_poly.entity_id
_entity_poly.type
_entity_poly.pdbx_seq_one_letter_code
_entity_poly.pdbx_strand_id
1 'polypeptide(L)'
;MKIMIALLTVGVAFFSIAAFSPMHIVSSPLVQENPTPPYAKWGSLAMQETMKKYPKAQITDYLHIGREVGEKTSVEKFKLILVQDGREFGLFVNLEFTNDTEELQNVTFTETTP
;
A
#
# COMPACT_ATOMS: atom_id res chain seq x y z
N MET A 1 66.32 47.89 -1.35
CA MET A 1 65.70 48.15 -2.68
C MET A 1 64.52 47.20 -2.80
N LYS A 2 63.23 47.61 -2.78
CA LYS A 2 62.49 48.32 -3.85
C LYS A 2 62.69 47.55 -5.19
N ILE A 3 61.71 46.99 -5.92
CA ILE A 3 60.33 47.39 -6.23
C ILE A 3 59.69 46.32 -7.18
N MET A 4 58.35 46.16 -7.11
CA MET A 4 57.32 45.80 -8.14
C MET A 4 57.50 44.62 -9.13
N ILE A 5 56.56 43.66 -9.17
CA ILE A 5 55.33 43.55 -10.01
C ILE A 5 55.57 43.54 -11.54
N ALA A 6 55.25 42.40 -12.17
CA ALA A 6 54.55 42.25 -13.47
C ALA A 6 54.44 40.73 -13.75
N LEU A 7 53.31 40.07 -13.52
CA LEU A 7 52.14 39.98 -14.41
C LEU A 7 52.52 39.70 -15.87
N LEU A 8 52.57 38.43 -16.28
CA LEU A 8 51.92 38.01 -17.53
C LEU A 8 51.77 36.48 -17.59
N THR A 9 50.52 36.09 -17.75
CA THR A 9 49.94 34.80 -18.12
C THR A 9 50.72 34.02 -19.18
N VAL A 10 50.63 32.68 -19.17
CA VAL A 10 50.12 31.86 -20.29
C VAL A 10 50.12 30.37 -19.90
N GLY A 11 48.97 29.72 -20.10
CA GLY A 11 48.92 28.29 -20.43
C GLY A 11 48.67 27.32 -19.28
N VAL A 12 47.49 27.36 -18.68
CA VAL A 12 46.97 26.17 -17.98
C VAL A 12 46.62 25.13 -19.06
N ALA A 13 47.56 24.23 -19.35
CA ALA A 13 47.26 23.01 -20.07
C ALA A 13 46.49 22.09 -19.13
N PHE A 14 45.16 22.23 -19.10
CA PHE A 14 44.28 21.24 -18.50
C PHE A 14 44.38 19.96 -19.34
N PHE A 15 45.23 19.04 -18.87
CA PHE A 15 45.26 17.65 -19.33
C PHE A 15 43.95 17.00 -18.85
N SER A 16 42.88 17.13 -19.64
CA SER A 16 41.64 16.40 -19.42
C SER A 16 41.86 14.94 -19.79
N ILE A 17 42.45 14.18 -18.87
CA ILE A 17 42.42 12.72 -18.92
C ILE A 17 40.96 12.35 -18.67
N ALA A 18 40.24 12.06 -19.76
CA ALA A 18 38.93 11.44 -19.70
C ALA A 18 39.08 10.10 -18.97
N ALA A 19 38.78 10.09 -17.68
CA ALA A 19 38.67 8.88 -16.89
C ALA A 19 37.49 8.09 -17.44
N PHE A 20 37.79 7.11 -18.31
CA PHE A 20 36.85 6.06 -18.68
C PHE A 20 36.62 5.17 -17.46
N SER A 21 35.73 5.60 -16.56
CA SER A 21 35.18 4.74 -15.52
C SER A 21 34.31 3.68 -16.21
N PRO A 22 34.53 2.36 -16.02
CA PRO A 22 33.58 1.37 -16.48
C PRO A 22 32.27 1.59 -15.75
N MET A 23 31.24 1.93 -16.52
CA MET A 23 29.87 2.03 -16.04
C MET A 23 29.44 0.63 -15.58
N HIS A 24 29.53 0.35 -14.27
CA HIS A 24 28.91 -0.84 -13.71
C HIS A 24 27.41 -0.71 -13.93
N ILE A 25 26.86 -1.47 -14.87
CA ILE A 25 25.42 -1.64 -15.03
C ILE A 25 24.96 -2.38 -13.77
N VAL A 26 24.44 -1.62 -12.81
CA VAL A 26 23.67 -2.18 -11.70
C VAL A 26 22.39 -2.70 -12.32
N SER A 27 22.33 -4.00 -12.60
CA SER A 27 21.07 -4.66 -12.94
C SER A 27 20.13 -4.47 -11.76
N SER A 28 19.15 -3.57 -11.88
CA SER A 28 18.08 -3.47 -10.90
C SER A 28 17.37 -4.82 -10.86
N PRO A 29 17.17 -5.43 -9.67
CA PRO A 29 16.37 -6.64 -9.60
C PRO A 29 15.00 -6.31 -10.17
N LEU A 30 14.54 -7.12 -11.13
CA LEU A 30 13.15 -7.10 -11.57
C LEU A 30 12.32 -7.33 -10.31
N VAL A 31 11.67 -6.29 -9.79
CA VAL A 31 10.67 -6.42 -8.74
C VAL A 31 9.54 -7.22 -9.36
N GLN A 32 9.48 -8.50 -9.03
CA GLN A 32 8.36 -9.35 -9.39
C GLN A 32 7.16 -8.82 -8.62
N GLU A 33 6.31 -8.02 -9.28
CA GLU A 33 5.03 -7.61 -8.72
C GLU A 33 4.22 -8.88 -8.42
N ASN A 34 4.07 -9.20 -7.14
CA ASN A 34 3.13 -10.23 -6.74
C ASN A 34 1.72 -9.70 -7.05
N PRO A 35 0.92 -10.40 -7.87
CA PRO A 35 -0.41 -9.92 -8.20
C PRO A 35 -1.23 -9.79 -6.93
N THR A 36 -1.82 -8.61 -6.73
CA THR A 36 -2.74 -8.38 -5.61
C THR A 36 -3.85 -9.42 -5.65
N PRO A 37 -4.12 -10.14 -4.54
CA PRO A 37 -5.17 -11.14 -4.53
C PRO A 37 -6.52 -10.52 -4.90
N PRO A 38 -7.39 -11.23 -5.65
CA PRO A 38 -8.69 -10.71 -6.10
C PRO A 38 -9.61 -10.25 -4.95
N TYR A 39 -9.41 -10.78 -3.73
CA TYR A 39 -10.17 -10.41 -2.55
C TYR A 39 -9.72 -9.08 -1.91
N ALA A 40 -8.51 -8.58 -2.22
CA ALA A 40 -7.90 -7.50 -1.46
C ALA A 40 -8.72 -6.19 -1.49
N LYS A 41 -9.37 -5.89 -2.62
CA LYS A 41 -10.25 -4.72 -2.76
C LYS A 41 -11.41 -4.74 -1.75
N TRP A 42 -11.97 -5.92 -1.51
CA TRP A 42 -13.09 -6.12 -0.60
C TRP A 42 -12.64 -5.97 0.85
N GLY A 43 -11.41 -6.38 1.15
CA GLY A 43 -10.81 -6.17 2.46
C GLY A 43 -10.72 -4.69 2.83
N SER A 44 -10.21 -3.87 1.91
CA SER A 44 -10.15 -2.41 2.11
C SER A 44 -11.54 -1.80 2.26
N LEU A 45 -12.52 -2.23 1.46
CA LEU A 45 -13.89 -1.75 1.55
C LEU A 45 -14.54 -2.14 2.90
N ALA A 46 -14.32 -3.37 3.37
CA ALA A 46 -14.83 -3.82 4.67
C ALA A 46 -14.31 -2.97 5.83
N MET A 47 -13.01 -2.63 5.81
CA MET A 47 -12.43 -1.72 6.79
C MET A 47 -13.03 -0.31 6.70
N GLN A 48 -13.20 0.23 5.49
CA GLN A 48 -13.80 1.56 5.29
C GLN A 48 -15.24 1.62 5.80
N GLU A 49 -16.08 0.66 5.44
CA GLU A 49 -17.46 0.58 5.91
C GLU A 49 -17.54 0.38 7.43
N THR A 50 -16.60 -0.37 7.99
CA THR A 50 -16.48 -0.53 9.44
C THR A 50 -16.10 0.79 10.14
N MET A 51 -15.14 1.54 9.61
CA MET A 51 -14.76 2.85 10.17
C MET A 51 -15.88 3.88 10.07
N LYS A 52 -16.74 3.81 9.04
CA LYS A 52 -17.96 4.64 8.94
C LYS A 52 -18.94 4.30 10.07
N LYS A 53 -19.14 3.01 10.36
CA LYS A 53 -20.08 2.54 11.39
C LYS A 53 -19.54 2.73 12.82
N TYR A 54 -18.24 2.55 13.01
CA TYR A 54 -17.55 2.65 14.30
C TYR A 54 -16.44 3.73 14.25
N PRO A 55 -16.79 5.03 14.14
CA PRO A 55 -15.83 6.10 13.89
C PRO A 55 -14.84 6.37 15.03
N LYS A 56 -15.06 5.77 16.20
CA LYS A 56 -14.16 5.87 17.37
C LYS A 56 -13.37 4.59 17.64
N ALA A 57 -13.67 3.50 16.93
CA ALA A 57 -13.01 2.23 17.12
C ALA A 57 -11.70 2.18 16.32
N GLN A 58 -10.70 1.49 16.87
CA GLN A 58 -9.51 1.08 16.16
C GLN A 58 -9.70 -0.36 15.66
N ILE A 59 -9.39 -0.63 14.40
CA ILE A 59 -9.28 -1.99 13.87
C ILE A 59 -7.86 -2.49 14.20
N THR A 60 -7.73 -3.54 15.00
CA THR A 60 -6.44 -4.08 15.48
C THR A 60 -6.02 -5.36 14.76
N ASP A 61 -6.97 -6.11 14.21
CA ASP A 61 -6.69 -7.30 13.41
C ASP A 61 -7.75 -7.49 12.31
N TYR A 62 -7.37 -8.25 11.29
CA TYR A 62 -8.13 -8.49 10.08
C TYR A 62 -7.91 -9.92 9.58
N LEU A 63 -9.01 -10.63 9.35
CA LEU A 63 -9.02 -11.96 8.77
C LEU A 63 -9.99 -12.01 7.58
N HIS A 64 -9.48 -12.45 6.44
CA HIS A 64 -10.32 -12.85 5.32
C HIS A 64 -10.80 -14.29 5.53
N ILE A 65 -12.13 -14.48 5.62
CA ILE A 65 -12.74 -15.79 5.87
C ILE A 65 -12.93 -16.55 4.55
N GLY A 66 -13.41 -15.85 3.52
CA GLY A 66 -13.64 -16.43 2.20
C GLY A 66 -14.78 -15.76 1.45
N ARG A 67 -15.08 -16.32 0.28
CA ARG A 67 -16.19 -15.92 -0.59
C ARG A 67 -17.26 -17.00 -0.67
N GLU A 68 -18.51 -16.60 -0.56
CA GLU A 68 -19.66 -17.39 -0.99
C GLU A 68 -20.12 -16.91 -2.36
N VAL A 69 -20.13 -17.81 -3.35
CA VAL A 69 -20.49 -17.48 -4.74
C VAL A 69 -21.94 -17.89 -4.98
N GLY A 70 -22.79 -16.91 -5.28
CA GLY A 70 -24.16 -17.12 -5.75
C GLY A 70 -24.28 -16.92 -7.27
N GLU A 71 -25.47 -17.15 -7.82
CA GLU A 71 -25.71 -17.01 -9.26
C GLU A 71 -25.58 -15.57 -9.77
N LYS A 72 -26.14 -14.60 -9.02
CA LYS A 72 -26.17 -13.18 -9.40
C LYS A 72 -25.25 -12.31 -8.54
N THR A 73 -25.17 -12.63 -7.26
CA THR A 73 -24.34 -11.93 -6.29
C THR A 73 -23.38 -12.89 -5.61
N SER A 74 -22.28 -12.35 -5.11
CA SER A 74 -21.32 -13.04 -4.24
C SER A 74 -21.18 -12.27 -2.94
N VAL A 75 -20.75 -12.98 -1.89
CA VAL A 75 -20.52 -12.40 -0.57
C VAL A 75 -19.08 -12.63 -0.16
N GLU A 76 -18.32 -11.55 0.03
CA GLU A 76 -16.98 -11.62 0.65
C GLU A 76 -17.11 -11.46 2.17
N LYS A 77 -16.46 -12.33 2.94
CA LYS A 77 -16.60 -12.39 4.40
C LYS A 77 -15.29 -12.11 5.11
N PHE A 78 -15.36 -11.25 6.11
CA PHE A 78 -14.24 -10.86 6.95
C PHE A 78 -14.57 -10.98 8.43
N LYS A 79 -13.56 -11.25 9.25
CA LYS A 79 -13.60 -10.98 10.69
C LYS A 79 -12.61 -9.88 11.00
N LEU A 80 -13.07 -8.83 11.65
CA LEU A 80 -12.24 -7.74 12.16
C LEU A 80 -12.20 -7.80 13.68
N ILE A 81 -11.09 -7.37 14.29
CA ILE A 81 -11.03 -7.12 15.73
C ILE A 81 -11.02 -5.61 15.93
N LEU A 82 -11.95 -5.12 16.75
CA LEU A 82 -12.11 -3.70 17.04
C LEU A 82 -11.85 -3.46 18.53
N VAL A 83 -11.18 -2.35 18.83
CA VAL A 83 -11.06 -1.80 20.17
C VAL A 83 -11.72 -0.43 20.21
N GLN A 84 -12.68 -0.23 21.12
CA GLN A 84 -13.31 1.06 21.35
C GLN A 84 -13.55 1.26 22.85
N ASP A 85 -13.16 2.42 23.39
CA ASP A 85 -13.35 2.78 24.80
C ASP A 85 -12.83 1.72 25.79
N GLY A 86 -11.73 1.04 25.43
CA GLY A 86 -11.11 -0.03 26.21
C GLY A 86 -11.77 -1.41 26.09
N ARG A 87 -12.83 -1.54 25.26
CA ARG A 87 -13.50 -2.81 24.97
C ARG A 87 -13.02 -3.37 23.64
N GLU A 88 -12.59 -4.62 23.65
CA GLU A 88 -12.28 -5.40 22.44
C GLU A 88 -13.47 -6.27 22.04
N PHE A 89 -13.77 -6.34 20.75
CA PHE A 89 -14.81 -7.22 20.20
C PHE A 89 -14.50 -7.63 18.75
N GLY A 90 -14.96 -8.82 18.38
CA GLY A 90 -14.90 -9.30 17.01
C GLY A 90 -16.08 -8.77 16.20
N LEU A 91 -15.89 -8.56 14.91
CA LEU A 91 -16.93 -8.09 13.99
C LEU A 91 -16.87 -8.87 12.69
N PHE A 92 -17.91 -9.65 12.40
CA PHE A 92 -18.11 -10.19 11.07
C PHE A 92 -18.62 -9.09 10.15
N VAL A 93 -17.97 -8.93 9.00
CA VAL A 93 -18.34 -8.00 7.94
C VAL A 93 -18.55 -8.79 6.66
N ASN A 94 -19.76 -8.75 6.12
CA ASN A 94 -20.09 -9.40 4.86
C ASN A 94 -20.44 -8.33 3.82
N LEU A 95 -19.75 -8.38 2.68
CA LEU A 95 -19.96 -7.50 1.54
C LEU A 95 -20.65 -8.29 0.43
N GLU A 96 -21.91 -7.97 0.14
CA GLU A 96 -22.63 -8.55 -1.00
C GLU A 96 -22.49 -7.63 -2.21
N PHE A 97 -22.12 -8.21 -3.35
CA PHE A 97 -21.91 -7.47 -4.60
C PHE A 97 -22.40 -8.27 -5.80
N THR A 98 -22.75 -7.59 -6.89
CA THR A 98 -23.14 -8.20 -8.17
C THR A 98 -21.93 -8.83 -8.87
N ASN A 99 -22.09 -10.03 -9.42
CA ASN A 99 -20.97 -10.78 -10.01
C ASN A 99 -20.41 -10.15 -11.30
N ASP A 100 -21.27 -9.45 -12.04
CA ASP A 100 -20.98 -8.86 -13.36
C ASP A 100 -20.37 -7.47 -13.26
N THR A 101 -20.92 -6.60 -12.41
CA THR A 101 -20.46 -5.21 -12.26
C THR A 101 -19.62 -4.96 -11.01
N GLU A 102 -19.58 -5.93 -10.09
CA GLU A 102 -18.94 -5.80 -8.77
C GLU A 102 -19.48 -4.62 -7.96
N GLU A 103 -20.73 -4.24 -8.21
CA GLU A 103 -21.41 -3.18 -7.51
C GLU A 103 -21.85 -3.69 -6.14
N LEU A 104 -21.41 -2.99 -5.09
CA LEU A 104 -21.79 -3.30 -3.72
C LEU A 104 -23.30 -3.11 -3.53
N GLN A 105 -23.99 -4.19 -3.19
CA GLN A 105 -25.43 -4.20 -2.95
C GLN A 105 -25.76 -4.02 -1.48
N ASN A 106 -24.97 -4.65 -0.59
CA ASN A 106 -25.26 -4.64 0.83
C ASN A 106 -24.00 -4.85 1.69
N VAL A 107 -24.03 -4.33 2.92
CA VAL A 107 -23.02 -4.55 3.95
C VAL A 107 -23.71 -4.96 5.24
N THR A 108 -23.35 -6.12 5.77
CA THR A 108 -23.87 -6.59 7.06
C THR A 108 -22.76 -6.71 8.09
N PHE A 109 -23.11 -6.41 9.34
CA PHE A 109 -22.19 -6.35 10.47
C PHE A 109 -22.76 -7.16 11.63
N THR A 110 -21.99 -8.11 12.16
CA THR A 110 -22.40 -8.90 13.33
C THR A 110 -21.29 -8.89 14.36
N GLU A 111 -21.55 -8.29 15.52
CA GLU A 111 -20.62 -8.29 16.65
C GLU A 111 -20.52 -9.69 17.27
N THR A 112 -19.31 -10.06 17.69
CA THR A 112 -18.96 -11.36 18.26
C THR A 112 -17.90 -11.20 19.32
N THR A 113 -17.57 -12.29 20.00
CA THR A 113 -16.33 -12.33 20.80
C THR A 113 -15.11 -12.21 19.88
N PRO A 114 -14.00 -11.61 20.35
CA PRO A 114 -12.75 -11.53 19.62
C PRO A 114 -12.33 -12.87 18.99
#